data_AF-A0A3S0DEL7-F1
#
_entry.id   AF-A0A3S0DEL7-F1
#
_cell.length_a   1.000
_cell.length_b   1.000
_cell.length_c   1.000
_cell.angle_alpha   90.00
_cell.angle_beta   90.00
_cell.angle_gamma   90.00
#
_symmetry.space_group_name_H-M   'P 1'
#
loop_
_entity.id
_entity.type
_entity.pdbx_description
1 polymer ?
#
loop_
_entity_poly.entity_id
_entity_poly.type
_entity_poly.pdbx_seq_one_letter_code
_entity_poly.pdbx_strand_id
1 'polypeptide(L)'
;YLTAEAPGTLHFRSEKAAQYLASSGQEMNLLLQALQDFYYSELTLNLDKSADHGLTVKLSLLGNNPKVKNGQDFRLNIKLETELDKLLKAINHGYSLSNEILGGSFRFH
;
A
#
# COMPACT_ATOMS: atom_id res chain seq x y z
N TYR A 1 12.58 -10.01 0.37
CA TYR A 1 11.51 -10.38 -0.59
C TYR A 1 10.38 -10.98 0.22
N LEU A 2 9.19 -10.42 0.13
CA LEU A 2 7.97 -10.92 0.76
C LEU A 2 6.92 -11.11 -0.34
N THR A 3 6.04 -12.10 -0.17
CA THR A 3 4.90 -12.33 -1.06
C THR A 3 3.67 -12.65 -0.20
N ALA A 4 2.49 -12.24 -0.68
CA ALA A 4 1.25 -12.64 -0.03
C ALA A 4 0.98 -14.13 -0.29
N GLU A 5 0.54 -14.85 0.75
CA GLU A 5 0.24 -16.29 0.66
C GLU A 5 -1.07 -16.57 -0.09
N ALA A 6 -1.95 -15.56 -0.18
CA ALA A 6 -3.24 -15.65 -0.85
C ALA A 6 -3.63 -14.31 -1.51
N PRO A 7 -4.56 -14.34 -2.49
CA PRO A 7 -5.20 -13.14 -3.03
C PRO A 7 -5.91 -12.31 -1.96
N GLY A 8 -6.14 -11.03 -2.24
CA GLY A 8 -6.83 -10.14 -1.31
C GLY A 8 -7.17 -8.78 -1.91
N THR A 9 -7.53 -7.83 -1.04
CA THR A 9 -7.87 -6.47 -1.44
C THR A 9 -6.94 -5.44 -0.82
N LEU A 10 -6.65 -4.39 -1.58
CA LEU A 10 -5.94 -3.20 -1.14
C LEU A 10 -6.88 -2.00 -1.23
N HIS A 11 -7.09 -1.36 -0.08
CA HIS A 11 -7.92 -0.16 0.04
C HIS A 11 -7.08 1.02 0.49
N PHE A 12 -6.62 1.82 -0.47
CA PHE A 12 -5.92 3.07 -0.17
C PHE A 12 -6.93 4.20 0.11
N ARG A 13 -6.93 4.70 1.34
CA ARG A 13 -7.79 5.81 1.78
C ARG A 13 -6.93 6.94 2.35
N SER A 14 -6.68 7.96 1.54
CA SER A 14 -6.01 9.17 2.00
C SER A 14 -6.53 10.38 1.23
N GLU A 15 -7.37 11.18 1.89
CA GLU A 15 -7.89 12.43 1.33
C GLU A 15 -6.75 13.41 1.03
N LYS A 16 -5.77 13.49 1.92
CA LYS A 16 -4.56 14.30 1.72
C LYS A 16 -3.83 13.87 0.45
N ALA A 17 -3.52 12.58 0.30
CA ALA A 17 -2.85 12.10 -0.90
C ALA A 17 -3.67 12.38 -2.16
N ALA A 18 -4.99 12.17 -2.13
CA ALA A 18 -5.87 12.50 -3.23
C ALA A 18 -5.79 13.98 -3.63
N GLN A 19 -5.80 14.89 -2.66
CA GLN A 19 -5.68 16.33 -2.92
C GLN A 19 -4.31 16.72 -3.52
N TYR A 20 -3.21 16.21 -2.96
CA TYR A 20 -1.85 16.53 -3.45
C TYR A 20 -1.58 15.96 -4.84
N LEU A 21 -2.13 14.79 -5.14
CA LEU A 21 -1.86 14.07 -6.37
C LEU A 21 -2.86 14.39 -7.48
N ALA A 22 -4.03 14.97 -7.15
CA ALA A 22 -4.98 15.50 -8.13
C ALA A 22 -4.37 16.56 -9.06
N SER A 23 -3.40 17.32 -8.56
CA SER A 23 -2.65 18.32 -9.35
C SER A 23 -1.43 17.73 -10.08
N SER A 24 -1.08 16.47 -9.83
CA SER A 24 0.11 15.81 -10.38
C SER A 24 -0.11 15.16 -11.75
N GLY A 25 -1.33 15.23 -12.29
CA GLY A 25 -1.67 14.77 -13.64
C GLY A 25 -2.56 13.53 -13.71
N GLN A 26 -2.98 13.17 -14.93
CA GLN A 26 -3.96 12.11 -15.17
C GLN A 26 -3.46 10.72 -14.77
N GLU A 27 -2.18 10.41 -15.00
CA GLU A 27 -1.58 9.12 -14.65
C GLU A 27 -1.60 8.86 -13.14
N MET A 28 -1.30 9.90 -12.36
CA MET A 28 -1.32 9.81 -10.91
C MET A 28 -2.75 9.66 -10.36
N ASN A 29 -3.71 10.37 -10.97
CA ASN A 29 -5.13 10.18 -10.64
C ASN A 29 -5.60 8.75 -10.95
N LEU A 30 -5.14 8.16 -12.06
CA LEU A 30 -5.45 6.78 -12.40
C LEU A 30 -4.84 5.79 -11.39
N LEU A 31 -3.60 6.03 -10.98
CA LEU A 31 -2.92 5.24 -9.94
C LEU A 31 -3.72 5.26 -8.63
N LEU A 32 -4.13 6.44 -8.17
CA LEU A 32 -4.92 6.57 -6.95
C LEU A 32 -6.28 5.88 -7.06
N GLN A 33 -6.98 6.04 -8.17
CA GLN A 33 -8.24 5.34 -8.41
C GLN A 33 -8.07 3.83 -8.37
N ALA A 34 -7.02 3.31 -9.02
CA ALA A 34 -6.70 1.89 -9.00
C ALA A 34 -6.51 1.38 -7.57
N LEU A 35 -5.77 2.11 -6.73
CA LEU A 35 -5.45 1.70 -5.36
C LEU A 35 -6.62 1.83 -4.35
N GLN A 36 -7.70 2.53 -4.68
CA GLN A 36 -8.85 2.69 -3.77
C GLN A 36 -9.59 1.37 -3.49
N ASP A 37 -9.64 0.48 -4.48
CA ASP A 37 -10.38 -0.78 -4.43
C ASP A 37 -9.72 -1.82 -5.36
N PHE A 38 -8.46 -2.14 -5.09
CA PHE A 38 -7.68 -3.06 -5.91
C PHE A 38 -7.79 -4.49 -5.37
N TYR A 39 -8.22 -5.43 -6.21
CA TYR A 39 -8.28 -6.86 -5.94
C TYR A 39 -7.03 -7.49 -6.52
N TYR A 40 -6.07 -7.89 -5.69
CA TYR A 40 -4.83 -8.51 -6.14
C TYR A 40 -4.91 -10.03 -6.11
N SER A 41 -4.43 -10.66 -7.17
CA SER A 41 -4.14 -12.10 -7.22
C SER A 41 -2.69 -12.39 -6.80
N GLU A 42 -1.77 -11.46 -7.03
CA GLU A 42 -0.39 -11.53 -6.57
C GLU A 42 0.03 -10.22 -5.91
N LEU A 43 0.74 -10.34 -4.78
CA LEU A 43 1.40 -9.22 -4.12
C LEU A 43 2.83 -9.63 -3.79
N THR A 44 3.78 -8.78 -4.17
CA THR A 44 5.19 -8.94 -3.79
C THR A 44 5.74 -7.62 -3.26
N LEU A 45 6.58 -7.72 -2.24
CA LEU A 45 7.26 -6.58 -1.62
C LEU A 45 8.76 -6.86 -1.55
N ASN A 46 9.54 -5.99 -2.16
CA ASN A 46 10.99 -6.01 -2.11
C ASN A 46 11.51 -4.82 -1.33
N LEU A 47 12.38 -5.10 -0.38
CA LEU A 47 13.02 -4.09 0.45
C LEU A 47 14.52 -4.10 0.12
N ASP A 48 14.98 -3.02 -0.46
CA ASP A 48 16.38 -2.81 -0.82
C ASP A 48 16.94 -1.70 0.07
N LYS A 49 17.87 -2.05 0.97
CA LYS A 49 18.58 -1.08 1.80
C LYS A 49 19.80 -0.59 1.03
N SER A 50 19.84 0.70 0.71
CA SER A 50 21.06 1.33 0.19
C SER A 50 21.89 1.87 1.35
N ALA A 51 23.22 1.77 1.24
CA ALA A 51 24.13 2.34 2.24
C ALA A 51 24.07 3.88 2.28
N ASP A 52 23.66 4.50 1.17
CA ASP A 52 23.86 5.94 0.94
C ASP A 52 22.54 6.72 0.81
N HIS A 53 21.42 6.03 0.58
CA HIS A 53 20.17 6.64 0.09
C HIS A 53 18.87 6.10 0.75
N GLY A 54 18.97 5.57 1.97
CA GLY A 54 17.79 5.13 2.73
C GLY A 54 17.22 3.78 2.26
N LEU A 55 15.94 3.54 2.53
CA LEU A 55 15.24 2.30 2.21
C LEU A 55 14.39 2.47 0.95
N THR A 56 14.64 1.64 -0.05
CA THR A 56 13.77 1.50 -1.22
C THR A 56 12.81 0.33 -0.98
N VAL A 57 11.52 0.59 -1.17
CA VAL A 57 10.48 -0.43 -1.16
C VAL A 57 9.88 -0.53 -2.55
N LYS A 58 9.92 -1.72 -3.15
CA LYS A 58 9.27 -2.01 -4.44
C LYS A 58 8.06 -2.90 -4.17
N LEU A 59 6.87 -2.37 -4.44
CA LEU A 59 5.61 -3.10 -4.37
C LEU A 59 5.20 -3.48 -5.80
N SER A 60 4.94 -4.76 -6.05
CA SER A 60 4.32 -5.25 -7.30
C SER A 60 3.00 -5.93 -6.98
N LEU A 61 1.95 -5.51 -7.67
CA LEU A 61 0.60 -6.04 -7.57
C LEU A 61 0.16 -6.54 -8.95
N LEU A 62 -0.39 -7.74 -9.04
CA LEU A 62 -1.15 -8.21 -10.19
C LEU A 62 -2.61 -8.36 -9.77
N GLY A 63 -3.53 -7.85 -10.59
CA GLY A 63 -4.96 -7.96 -10.36
C GLY A 63 -5.70 -6.81 -11.00
N ASN A 64 -6.86 -6.45 -10.47
CA ASN A 64 -7.72 -5.45 -11.09
C ASN A 64 -8.38 -4.50 -10.10
N ASN A 65 -8.94 -3.42 -10.66
CA ASN A 65 -9.93 -2.60 -9.99
C ASN A 65 -11.14 -2.52 -10.93
N PRO A 66 -12.36 -2.93 -10.51
CA PRO A 66 -13.55 -2.96 -11.37
C PRO A 66 -13.91 -1.62 -12.03
N LYS A 67 -13.48 -0.50 -11.42
CA LYS A 67 -13.74 0.87 -11.90
C LYS A 67 -12.66 1.40 -12.85
N VAL A 68 -11.56 0.66 -13.02
CA VAL A 68 -10.40 1.08 -13.80
C VAL A 68 -10.17 0.09 -14.94
N LYS A 69 -9.87 0.58 -16.15
CA LYS A 69 -9.60 -0.26 -17.33
C LYS A 69 -10.65 -1.35 -17.56
N ASN A 70 -11.92 -1.04 -17.32
CA ASN A 70 -13.05 -1.97 -17.47
C ASN A 70 -12.90 -3.25 -16.63
N GLY A 71 -12.21 -3.17 -15.49
CA GLY A 71 -11.97 -4.31 -14.61
C GLY A 71 -10.95 -5.32 -15.13
N GLN A 72 -10.21 -5.00 -16.20
CA GLN A 72 -9.15 -5.85 -16.72
C GLN A 72 -7.98 -5.93 -15.73
N ASP A 73 -7.36 -7.12 -15.64
CA ASP A 73 -6.14 -7.30 -14.88
C ASP A 73 -4.97 -6.48 -15.44
N PHE A 74 -4.19 -5.87 -14.55
CA PHE A 74 -2.95 -5.21 -14.88
C PHE A 74 -1.92 -5.37 -13.76
N ARG A 75 -0.64 -5.29 -14.14
CA ARG A 75 0.46 -5.25 -13.17
C ARG A 75 0.77 -3.80 -12.80
N LEU A 76 0.77 -3.52 -11.51
CA LEU A 76 1.16 -2.24 -10.96
C LEU A 76 2.48 -2.39 -10.20
N ASN A 77 3.48 -1.59 -10.59
CA ASN A 77 4.79 -1.57 -9.95
C ASN A 77 5.03 -0.19 -9.35
N ILE A 78 5.20 -0.12 -8.03
CA ILE A 78 5.41 1.12 -7.29
C ILE A 78 6.77 1.04 -6.60
N LYS A 79 7.62 2.03 -6.85
CA LYS A 79 8.85 2.25 -6.09
C LYS A 79 8.60 3.37 -5.10
N LEU A 80 8.74 3.06 -3.81
CA LEU A 80 8.68 4.02 -2.72
C LEU A 80 10.10 4.22 -2.21
N GLU A 81 10.56 5.46 -2.22
CA GLU A 81 11.82 5.87 -1.62
C GLU A 81 11.50 6.58 -0.32
N THR A 82 12.04 6.07 0.78
CA THR A 82 11.78 6.65 2.10
C THR A 82 13.00 6.51 3.00
N GLU A 83 13.06 7.38 4.00
CA GLU A 83 14.01 7.27 5.09
C GLU A 83 13.63 6.03 5.91
N LEU A 84 14.57 5.10 6.10
CA LEU A 84 14.35 3.83 6.80
C LEU A 84 13.65 4.03 8.16
N ASP A 85 14.08 5.03 8.93
CA ASP A 85 13.53 5.33 10.25
C ASP A 85 12.06 5.75 10.21
N LYS A 86 11.62 6.45 9.15
CA LYS A 86 10.21 6.87 9.00
C LYS A 86 9.33 5.68 8.68
N LEU A 87 9.78 4.76 7.83
CA LEU A 87 9.01 3.56 7.50
C LEU A 87 8.87 2.62 8.70
N LEU A 88 9.98 2.32 9.40
CA LEU A 88 9.94 1.43 10.55
C LEU A 88 8.99 1.96 11.63
N LYS A 89 8.96 3.28 11.84
CA LYS A 89 7.97 3.92 12.72
C LYS A 89 6.53 3.70 12.24
N ALA A 90 6.25 3.88 10.95
CA ALA A 90 4.91 3.68 10.39
C ALA A 90 4.44 2.21 10.51
N ILE A 91 5.34 1.26 10.24
CA ILE A 91 5.05 -0.18 10.37
C ILE A 91 4.79 -0.53 11.84
N ASN A 92 5.67 -0.11 12.75
CA ASN A 92 5.48 -0.34 14.19
C ASN A 92 4.17 0.26 14.70
N HIS A 93 3.78 1.44 14.19
CA HIS A 93 2.52 2.07 14.54
C HIS A 93 1.30 1.27 14.03
N GLY A 94 1.37 0.70 12.83
CA GLY A 94 0.33 -0.20 12.32
C GLY A 94 0.18 -1.47 13.15
N TYR A 95 1.29 -2.08 13.58
CA TYR A 95 1.27 -3.21 14.50
C TYR A 95 0.73 -2.85 15.88
N SER A 96 1.14 -1.71 16.46
CA SER A 96 0.66 -1.28 17.77
C SER A 96 -0.85 -0.99 17.74
N LEU A 97 -1.35 -0.35 16.68
CA LEU A 97 -2.77 -0.07 16.51
C LEU A 97 -3.59 -1.36 16.39
N SER A 98 -3.09 -2.34 15.64
CA SER A 98 -3.73 -3.65 15.51
C SER A 98 -3.79 -4.37 16.87
N ASN A 99 -2.70 -4.33 17.64
CA ASN A 99 -2.64 -4.95 18.97
C ASN A 99 -3.52 -4.23 20.01
N GLU A 100 -3.67 -2.90 19.93
CA GLU A 100 -4.53 -2.12 20.81
C GLU A 100 -6.01 -2.45 20.58
N ILE A 101 -6.44 -2.57 19.32
CA ILE A 101 -7.82 -2.94 18.96
C ILE A 101 -8.14 -4.37 19.40
N LEU A 102 -7.18 -5.30 19.24
CA LEU A 102 -7.33 -6.70 19.66
C LEU A 102 -7.22 -6.89 21.18
N GLY A 103 -6.47 -6.03 21.88
CA GLY A 103 -6.31 -6.07 23.34
C GLY A 103 -7.42 -5.32 24.10
N GLY A 104 -8.03 -4.32 23.48
CA GLY A 104 -9.11 -3.50 24.07
C GLY A 104 -10.48 -4.17 24.10
N SER A 105 -10.67 -5.29 23.39
CA SER A 105 -11.96 -5.96 23.24
C SER A 105 -12.37 -6.86 24.44
N PHE A 106 -11.58 -6.90 25.52
CA PHE A 106 -11.83 -7.77 26.69
C PHE A 106 -12.19 -7.04 28.00
N ARG A 107 -12.70 -5.81 27.94
CA ARG A 107 -13.18 -5.11 29.15
C ARG A 107 -14.63 -4.65 29.02
N PHE A 108 -15.53 -5.62 29.03
CA PHE A 108 -16.89 -5.43 29.52
C PHE A 108 -17.17 -6.57 30.50
N HIS A 109 -17.19 -6.26 31.79
CA HIS A 109 -18.03 -6.79 32.87
C HIS A 109 -17.87 -5.85 34.07
#